data_AF-A0A6G1SJ43-F1
#
_entry.id   AF-A0A6G1SJ43-F1
#
_cell.length_a   1.000
_cell.length_b   1.000
_cell.length_c   1.000
_cell.angle_alpha   90.00
_cell.angle_beta   90.00
_cell.angle_gamma   90.00
#
_symmetry.space_group_name_H-M   'P 1'
#
loop_
_entity.id
_entity.type
_entity.pdbx_description
1 polymer ?
#
loop_
_entity_poly.entity_id
_entity_poly.type
_entity_poly.pdbx_seq_one_letter_code
_entity_poly.pdbx_strand_id
1 'polypeptide(L)'
;MSSIQKPAPSVRVLFVLVVAILAAQVAKTEDGKRSSTPASKRLMKELKDFYESTSFKDGIFTVELVDENIYEWNIKIFKPHPDSKYNKDFISWKEQSGKDHMLLHASYNEEYPFVPPF
;
A
#
# COMPACT_ATOMS: atom_id res chain seq x y z
N MET A 1 22.16 31.65 -19.47
CA MET A 1 20.84 31.00 -19.68
C MET A 1 20.74 29.91 -18.62
N SER A 2 20.15 30.21 -17.47
CA SER A 2 20.05 29.26 -16.35
C SER A 2 18.94 28.25 -16.65
N SER A 3 19.34 26.98 -16.82
CA SER A 3 18.40 25.86 -16.89
C SER A 3 17.63 25.76 -15.58
N ILE A 4 16.33 26.01 -15.65
CA ILE A 4 15.39 25.76 -14.56
C ILE A 4 15.21 24.25 -14.47
N GLN A 5 15.98 23.63 -13.58
CA GLN A 5 15.80 22.24 -13.20
C GLN A 5 14.50 22.16 -12.38
N LYS A 6 13.42 21.68 -13.00
CA LYS A 6 12.14 21.44 -12.29
C LYS A 6 12.41 20.55 -11.08
N PRO A 7 11.93 20.90 -9.87
CA PRO A 7 12.07 20.03 -8.71
C PRO A 7 11.31 18.73 -8.97
N ALA A 8 11.97 17.59 -8.69
CA ALA A 8 11.32 16.28 -8.75
C ALA A 8 10.10 16.28 -7.81
N PRO A 9 8.95 15.74 -8.25
CA PRO A 9 7.75 15.72 -7.42
C PRO A 9 8.05 14.95 -6.14
N SER A 10 7.80 15.59 -4.99
CA SER A 10 7.94 14.95 -3.68
C SER A 10 7.09 13.68 -3.64
N VAL A 11 7.57 12.61 -2.97
CA VAL A 11 6.87 11.31 -2.86
C VAL A 11 5.41 11.49 -2.42
N ARG A 12 5.12 12.51 -1.61
CA ARG A 12 3.77 12.91 -1.21
C ARG A 12 2.87 13.31 -2.39
N VAL A 13 3.39 14.02 -3.38
CA VAL A 13 2.65 14.44 -4.59
C VAL A 13 2.35 13.24 -5.47
N LEU A 14 3.32 12.35 -5.69
CA LEU A 14 3.10 11.12 -6.44
C LEU A 14 2.07 10.22 -5.72
N PHE A 15 2.13 10.17 -4.39
CA PHE A 15 1.21 9.42 -3.57
C PHE A 15 -0.22 9.95 -3.62
N VAL A 16 -0.42 11.27 -3.49
CA VAL A 16 -1.75 11.89 -3.67
C VAL A 16 -2.27 11.65 -5.09
N LEU A 17 -1.40 11.69 -6.10
CA LEU A 17 -1.81 11.41 -7.48
C LEU A 17 -2.26 9.95 -7.65
N VAL A 18 -1.52 8.98 -7.10
CA VAL A 18 -1.85 7.55 -7.18
C VAL A 18 -3.14 7.24 -6.42
N VAL A 19 -3.33 7.80 -5.21
CA VAL A 19 -4.57 7.65 -4.46
C VAL A 19 -5.74 8.31 -5.19
N ALA A 20 -5.54 9.48 -5.78
CA ALA A 20 -6.58 10.14 -6.59
C ALA A 20 -6.93 9.33 -7.85
N ILE A 21 -5.94 8.68 -8.48
CA ILE A 21 -6.16 7.81 -9.64
C ILE A 21 -6.91 6.54 -9.24
N LEU A 22 -6.52 5.87 -8.14
CA LEU A 22 -7.22 4.71 -7.59
C LEU A 22 -8.64 5.06 -7.15
N ALA A 23 -8.82 6.18 -6.44
CA ALA A 23 -10.14 6.66 -6.05
C ALA A 23 -11.01 7.05 -7.27
N ALA A 24 -10.41 7.63 -8.31
CA ALA A 24 -11.12 7.94 -9.56
C ALA A 24 -11.46 6.68 -10.38
N GLN A 25 -10.62 5.64 -10.32
CA GLN A 25 -10.92 4.33 -10.90
C GLN A 25 -12.06 3.64 -10.12
N VAL A 26 -12.07 3.76 -8.79
CA VAL A 26 -13.19 3.30 -7.94
C VAL A 26 -14.48 4.05 -8.26
N ALA A 27 -14.43 5.38 -8.39
CA ALA A 27 -15.59 6.22 -8.69
C ALA A 27 -16.14 6.02 -10.11
N LYS A 28 -15.32 5.56 -11.06
CA LYS A 28 -15.76 5.26 -12.44
C LYS A 28 -16.52 3.95 -12.60
N THR A 29 -16.82 3.23 -11.51
CA THR A 29 -17.48 1.91 -11.57
C THR A 29 -18.97 1.93 -11.23
N GLU A 30 -19.60 3.10 -11.08
CA GLU A 30 -21.04 3.18 -10.75
C GLU A 30 -21.99 3.02 -11.95
N ASP A 31 -21.48 2.90 -13.19
CA ASP A 31 -22.32 2.61 -14.36
C ASP A 31 -22.02 1.22 -14.95
N GLY A 32 -22.88 0.26 -14.61
CA GLY A 32 -23.27 -0.83 -15.52
C GLY A 32 -22.27 -1.95 -15.79
N LYS A 33 -22.37 -3.02 -14.98
CA LYS A 33 -22.05 -4.43 -15.34
C LYS A 33 -20.59 -4.76 -15.71
N ARG A 34 -19.75 -5.09 -14.71
CA ARG A 34 -18.66 -6.08 -14.84
C ARG A 34 -18.52 -6.91 -13.56
N SER A 35 -18.39 -8.22 -13.73
CA SER A 35 -18.38 -9.30 -12.75
C SER A 35 -17.22 -9.23 -11.74
N SER A 36 -17.30 -8.39 -10.70
CA SER A 36 -16.38 -8.48 -9.56
C SER A 36 -16.90 -9.53 -8.56
N THR A 37 -16.06 -10.52 -8.25
CA THR A 37 -16.39 -11.56 -7.27
C THR A 37 -16.55 -10.93 -5.88
N PRO A 38 -17.28 -11.58 -4.96
CA PRO A 38 -17.38 -11.11 -3.58
C PRO A 38 -16.02 -10.87 -2.92
N ALA A 39 -15.03 -11.71 -3.22
CA ALA A 39 -13.65 -11.58 -2.76
C ALA A 39 -13.01 -10.27 -3.25
N SER A 40 -13.08 -9.97 -4.55
CA SER A 40 -12.51 -8.72 -5.08
C SER A 40 -13.14 -7.48 -4.44
N LYS A 41 -14.45 -7.49 -4.19
CA LYS A 41 -15.15 -6.39 -3.51
C LYS A 41 -14.66 -6.21 -2.08
N ARG A 42 -14.43 -7.31 -1.36
CA ARG A 42 -13.89 -7.25 0.00
C ARG A 42 -12.47 -6.70 -0.01
N LEU A 43 -11.60 -7.16 -0.90
CA LEU A 43 -10.22 -6.71 -1.02
C LEU A 43 -10.12 -5.22 -1.36
N MET A 44 -10.96 -4.72 -2.29
CA MET A 44 -11.06 -3.28 -2.57
C MET A 44 -11.45 -2.46 -1.34
N LYS A 45 -12.35 -2.99 -0.51
CA LYS A 45 -12.74 -2.34 0.74
C LYS A 45 -11.59 -2.29 1.75
N GLU A 46 -10.88 -3.40 1.96
CA GLU A 46 -9.72 -3.45 2.87
C GLU A 46 -8.61 -2.50 2.41
N LEU A 47 -8.34 -2.44 1.09
CA LEU A 47 -7.35 -1.53 0.51
C LEU A 47 -7.71 -0.06 0.83
N LYS A 48 -8.98 0.30 0.65
CA LYS A 48 -9.51 1.62 1.00
C LYS A 48 -9.35 1.91 2.49
N ASP A 49 -9.75 0.97 3.35
CA ASP A 49 -9.67 1.12 4.80
C ASP A 49 -8.21 1.30 5.26
N PHE A 50 -7.25 0.60 4.63
CA PHE A 50 -5.83 0.81 4.89
C PHE A 50 -5.36 2.22 4.54
N TYR A 51 -5.73 2.75 3.37
CA TYR A 51 -5.36 4.12 3.00
C TYR A 51 -6.00 5.19 3.90
N GLU A 52 -7.18 4.93 4.44
CA GLU A 52 -7.86 5.85 5.37
C GLU A 52 -7.31 5.77 6.80
N SER A 53 -6.63 4.68 7.15
CA SER A 53 -6.07 4.45 8.48
C SER A 53 -5.02 5.49 8.89
N THR A 54 -4.94 5.75 10.20
CA THR A 54 -3.92 6.64 10.79
C THR A 54 -2.52 6.08 10.60
N SER A 55 -2.35 4.76 10.74
CA SER A 55 -1.06 4.09 10.56
C SER A 55 -0.46 4.29 9.16
N PHE A 56 -1.31 4.29 8.12
CA PHE A 56 -0.88 4.59 6.77
C PHE A 56 -0.44 6.07 6.64
N LYS A 57 -1.24 7.01 7.19
CA LYS A 57 -0.95 8.45 7.17
C LYS A 57 0.33 8.80 7.93
N ASP A 58 0.61 8.08 9.01
CA ASP A 58 1.82 8.22 9.82
C ASP A 58 3.06 7.60 9.14
N GLY A 59 2.87 6.93 8.00
CA GLY A 59 3.94 6.31 7.22
C GLY A 59 4.55 5.08 7.90
N ILE A 60 3.76 4.37 8.72
CA ILE A 60 4.19 3.13 9.39
C ILE A 60 4.39 2.03 8.34
N PHE A 61 3.46 1.94 7.39
CA PHE A 61 3.50 1.01 6.27
C PHE A 61 2.95 1.64 4.99
N THR A 62 3.27 1.04 3.84
CA THR A 62 2.63 1.30 2.55
C THR A 62 2.16 0.00 1.93
N VAL A 63 1.16 0.06 1.06
CA VAL A 63 0.61 -1.09 0.31
C VAL A 63 0.64 -0.74 -1.17
N GLU A 64 1.18 -1.66 -1.98
CA GLU A 64 1.28 -1.58 -3.42
C GLU A 64 0.73 -2.87 -4.04
N LEU A 65 -0.04 -2.77 -5.12
CA LEU A 65 -0.50 -3.95 -5.88
C LEU A 65 0.63 -4.45 -6.79
N VAL A 66 0.83 -5.75 -6.83
CA VAL A 66 1.77 -6.39 -7.76
C VAL A 66 1.09 -6.55 -9.11
N ASP A 67 1.66 -6.00 -10.16
CA ASP A 67 1.14 -6.08 -11.54
C ASP A 67 -0.35 -5.69 -11.67
N GLU A 68 -0.78 -4.70 -10.87
CA GLU A 68 -2.19 -4.25 -10.80
C GLU A 68 -3.19 -5.33 -10.36
N ASN A 69 -2.70 -6.46 -9.81
CA ASN A 69 -3.52 -7.56 -9.32
C ASN A 69 -4.03 -7.27 -7.90
N ILE A 70 -5.36 -7.17 -7.74
CA ILE A 70 -6.00 -6.96 -6.43
C ILE A 70 -5.85 -8.17 -5.48
N TYR A 71 -5.35 -9.30 -5.96
CA TYR A 71 -5.07 -10.49 -5.15
C TYR A 71 -3.60 -10.59 -4.70
N GLU A 72 -2.70 -9.71 -5.16
CA GLU A 72 -1.27 -9.80 -4.86
C GLU A 72 -0.73 -8.46 -4.37
N TRP A 73 -0.39 -8.39 -3.08
CA TRP A 73 -0.08 -7.13 -2.40
C TRP A 73 1.34 -7.15 -1.85
N ASN A 74 2.05 -6.05 -2.05
CA ASN A 74 3.34 -5.76 -1.45
C ASN A 74 3.14 -4.72 -0.35
N ILE A 75 3.32 -5.15 0.89
CA ILE A 75 3.19 -4.34 2.10
C ILE A 75 4.60 -4.01 2.60
N LYS A 76 5.00 -2.74 2.52
CA LYS A 76 6.30 -2.28 3.02
C LYS A 76 6.12 -1.66 4.39
N ILE A 77 6.81 -2.17 5.40
CA ILE A 77 6.78 -1.66 6.77
C ILE A 77 8.06 -0.88 7.05
N PHE A 78 7.95 0.41 7.35
CA PHE A 78 9.08 1.33 7.53
C PHE A 78 9.42 1.60 8.99
N LYS A 79 8.40 1.62 9.85
CA LYS A 79 8.54 1.92 11.27
C LYS A 79 7.70 0.93 12.06
N PRO A 80 8.31 -0.06 12.71
CA PRO A 80 7.57 -0.88 13.65
C PRO A 80 7.08 -0.01 14.80
N HIS A 81 5.97 -0.41 15.43
CA HIS A 81 5.34 0.35 16.51
C HIS A 81 6.39 0.85 17.54
N PRO A 82 6.39 2.15 17.90
CA PRO A 82 7.46 2.77 18.69
C PRO A 82 7.68 2.10 20.04
N ASP A 83 6.61 1.55 20.63
CA ASP A 83 6.66 0.89 21.94
C ASP A 83 7.11 -0.58 21.88
N SER A 84 7.42 -1.11 20.68
CA SER A 84 7.84 -2.50 20.53
C SER A 84 9.33 -2.66 20.81
N LYS A 85 9.71 -3.73 21.53
CA LYS A 85 11.12 -4.14 21.67
C LYS A 85 11.81 -4.34 20.32
N TYR A 86 11.03 -4.78 19.32
CA TYR A 86 11.47 -5.01 17.95
C TYR A 86 11.99 -3.76 17.23
N ASN A 87 11.54 -2.55 17.61
CA ASN A 87 11.99 -1.31 16.97
C ASN A 87 13.52 -1.12 17.07
N LYS A 88 14.13 -1.48 18.19
CA LYS A 88 15.60 -1.41 18.36
C LYS A 88 16.33 -2.37 17.42
N ASP A 89 15.81 -3.60 17.30
CA ASP A 89 16.37 -4.62 16.42
C ASP A 89 16.17 -4.24 14.94
N PHE A 90 15.08 -3.55 14.63
CA PHE A 90 14.81 -3.07 13.29
C PHE A 90 15.75 -1.93 12.87
N ILE A 91 16.05 -1.00 13.79
CA ILE A 91 17.03 0.08 13.54
C ILE A 91 18.42 -0.50 13.30
N SER A 92 18.88 -1.43 14.15
CA SER A 92 20.18 -2.07 13.98
C SER A 92 20.27 -2.88 12.69
N TRP A 93 19.19 -3.61 12.34
CA TRP A 93 19.11 -4.32 11.06
C TRP A 93 19.13 -3.37 9.86
N LYS A 94 18.45 -2.23 9.94
CA LYS A 94 18.44 -1.20 8.90
C LYS A 94 19.83 -0.61 8.67
N GLU A 95 20.56 -0.32 9.75
CA GLU A 95 21.95 0.16 9.68
C GLU A 95 22.90 -0.88 9.07
N GLN A 96 22.72 -2.16 9.36
CA GLN A 96 23.58 -3.24 8.85
C GLN A 96 23.25 -3.67 7.42
N SER A 97 21.97 -3.75 7.08
CA SER A 97 21.51 -4.26 5.78
C SER A 97 21.38 -3.17 4.72
N GLY A 98 21.33 -1.89 5.12
CA GLY A 98 21.02 -0.76 4.26
C GLY A 98 19.58 -0.72 3.76
N LYS A 99 18.71 -1.65 4.21
CA LYS A 99 17.30 -1.71 3.83
C LYS A 99 16.46 -0.94 4.83
N ASP A 100 15.65 -0.02 4.34
CA ASP A 100 14.89 0.91 5.17
C ASP A 100 13.49 0.40 5.56
N HIS A 101 13.05 -0.70 4.95
CA HIS A 101 11.74 -1.32 5.16
C HIS A 101 11.81 -2.85 5.11
N MET A 102 10.82 -3.48 5.75
CA MET A 102 10.50 -4.90 5.56
C MET A 102 9.42 -5.02 4.49
N LEU A 103 9.65 -5.87 3.49
CA LEU A 103 8.66 -6.18 2.48
C LEU A 103 7.93 -7.46 2.88
N LEU A 104 6.61 -7.37 3.03
CA LEU A 104 5.71 -8.51 3.16
C LEU A 104 4.94 -8.63 1.85
N HIS A 105 4.89 -9.83 1.33
CA HIS A 105 4.07 -10.16 0.18
C HIS A 105 2.85 -10.91 0.71
N ALA A 106 1.65 -10.48 0.31
CA ALA A 106 0.40 -11.09 0.71
C ALA A 106 -0.36 -11.50 -0.54
N SER A 107 -0.63 -12.80 -0.64
CA SER A 107 -1.34 -13.42 -1.74
C SER A 107 -2.73 -13.86 -1.29
N TYR A 108 -3.75 -13.46 -2.03
CA TYR A 108 -5.16 -13.73 -1.73
C TYR A 108 -5.74 -14.68 -2.78
N ASN A 109 -6.72 -15.49 -2.38
CA ASN A 109 -7.47 -16.34 -3.28
C ASN A 109 -8.93 -15.88 -3.43
N GLU A 110 -9.68 -16.55 -4.29
CA GLU A 110 -11.11 -16.27 -4.51
C GLU A 110 -12.01 -16.64 -3.31
N GLU A 111 -11.48 -17.43 -2.37
CA GLU A 111 -12.18 -17.84 -1.14
C GLU A 111 -12.02 -16.81 -0.01
N TYR A 112 -11.26 -15.74 -0.22
CA TYR A 112 -11.18 -14.63 0.73
C TYR A 112 -12.57 -14.02 0.97
N PRO A 113 -13.00 -13.78 2.23
CA PRO A 113 -12.22 -13.78 3.48
C PRO A 113 -12.31 -15.09 4.30
N PHE A 114 -12.81 -16.18 3.73
CA PHE A 114 -12.95 -17.46 4.44
C PHE A 114 -11.62 -18.18 4.62
N VAL A 115 -10.68 -17.94 3.70
CA VAL A 115 -9.29 -18.42 3.80
C VAL A 115 -8.36 -17.23 4.06
N PRO A 116 -7.38 -17.36 4.98
CA PRO A 116 -6.41 -16.30 5.22
C PRO A 116 -5.48 -16.11 4.01
N PRO A 117 -4.90 -14.90 3.82
CA PRO A 117 -3.85 -14.70 2.83
C PRO A 117 -2.59 -15.50 3.20
N PHE A 118 -1.81 -15.85 2.17
CA PHE A 118 -0.50 -16.49 2.31
C PHE A 118 0.62 -15.46 2.20
#